data_AF-K8GPD8-F1
#
_entry.id   AF-K8GPD8-F1
#
_cell.length_a   1.000
_cell.length_b   1.000
_cell.length_c   1.000
_cell.angle_alpha   90.00
_cell.angle_beta   90.00
_cell.angle_gamma   90.00
#
_symmetry.space_group_name_H-M   'P 1'
#
loop_
_entity.id
_entity.type
_entity.pdbx_description
1 polymer ?
#
loop_
_entity_poly.entity_id
_entity_poly.type
_entity_poly.pdbx_seq_one_letter_code
_entity_poly.pdbx_strand_id
1 'polypeptide(L)'
;MKNLLAESLIWDSTKKAFASRHLFAVGEHKRSGLILCKTHYAEFAGPGAAICNPSGYEYAKIIAIGSPEIIEMATYDARQKAYSRRIQWVRWLNKIVSEGDASHRTESLFAGFAEFFGGDILASIPTDALALLAGVLPQTIEKARSQHPAFSRNDDSTTAACVDVYLITSNGKAASETELCVSKSPLYSNFTETRIVLPCFA
;
A
#
# COMPACT_ATOMS: atom_id res chain seq x y z
N MET A 1 25.83 29.49 -27.35
CA MET A 1 26.44 28.32 -26.66
C MET A 1 26.57 28.60 -25.15
N LYS A 2 25.46 28.74 -24.40
CA LYS A 2 25.48 29.01 -22.94
C LYS A 2 24.30 28.36 -22.17
N ASN A 3 23.87 27.14 -22.54
CA ASN A 3 22.77 26.47 -21.81
C ASN A 3 23.03 25.03 -21.34
N LEU A 4 24.13 24.38 -21.75
CA LEU A 4 24.36 22.97 -21.41
C LEU A 4 24.96 22.74 -20.01
N LEU A 5 25.67 23.72 -19.43
CA LEU A 5 26.26 23.58 -18.09
C LEU A 5 25.25 23.81 -16.96
N ALA A 6 24.25 24.67 -17.17
CA ALA A 6 23.20 24.94 -16.17
C ALA A 6 22.27 23.73 -15.98
N GLU A 7 21.92 23.00 -17.05
CA GLU A 7 21.11 21.78 -16.96
C GLU A 7 21.82 20.66 -16.21
N SER A 8 23.15 20.51 -16.38
CA SER A 8 23.94 19.49 -15.66
C SER A 8 24.02 19.73 -14.14
N LEU A 9 24.18 21.00 -13.72
CA LEU A 9 24.25 21.39 -12.31
C LEU A 9 22.91 21.28 -11.59
N ILE A 10 21.80 21.56 -12.29
CA ILE A 10 20.44 21.37 -11.76
C ILE A 10 20.13 19.88 -11.60
N TRP A 11 20.58 19.04 -12.55
CA TRP A 11 20.42 17.58 -12.49
C TRP A 11 21.24 16.94 -11.36
N ASP A 12 22.47 17.40 -11.12
CA ASP A 12 23.31 16.88 -10.02
C ASP A 12 22.81 17.31 -8.64
N SER A 13 22.28 18.53 -8.52
CA SER A 13 21.68 19.02 -7.26
C SER A 13 20.37 18.33 -6.94
N THR A 14 19.52 18.06 -7.95
CA THR A 14 18.28 17.28 -7.77
C THR A 14 18.56 15.82 -7.49
N LYS A 15 19.54 15.18 -8.15
CA LYS A 15 20.02 13.83 -7.78
C LYS A 15 20.44 13.74 -6.32
N LYS A 16 21.16 14.74 -5.80
CA LYS A 16 21.61 14.77 -4.40
C LYS A 16 20.44 14.92 -3.41
N ALA A 17 19.44 15.74 -3.74
CA ALA A 17 18.22 15.90 -2.94
C ALA A 17 17.27 14.69 -3.01
N PHE A 18 17.23 13.98 -4.13
CA PHE A 18 16.55 12.68 -4.21
C PHE A 18 17.33 11.63 -3.43
N ALA A 19 18.67 11.57 -3.56
CA ALA A 19 19.52 10.64 -2.84
C ALA A 19 19.41 10.77 -1.31
N SER A 20 19.18 11.99 -0.79
CA SER A 20 19.03 12.23 0.66
C SER A 20 17.65 11.89 1.23
N ARG A 21 16.66 11.54 0.39
CA ARG A 21 15.39 10.97 0.87
C ARG A 21 15.46 9.46 0.77
N HIS A 22 15.41 8.77 1.91
CA HIS A 22 15.24 7.32 1.96
C HIS A 22 13.95 6.95 1.21
N LEU A 23 14.07 6.12 0.18
CA LEU A 23 12.94 5.58 -0.55
C LEU A 23 12.82 4.11 -0.18
N PHE A 24 11.61 3.68 0.18
CA PHE A 24 11.32 2.29 0.44
C PHE A 24 10.49 1.69 -0.69
N ALA A 25 10.48 0.37 -0.79
CA ALA A 25 9.61 -0.36 -1.70
C ALA A 25 9.09 -1.63 -1.04
N VAL A 26 7.94 -2.12 -1.51
CA VAL A 26 7.47 -3.47 -1.17
C VAL A 26 8.39 -4.50 -1.83
N GLY A 27 8.82 -5.52 -1.10
CA GLY A 27 9.62 -6.61 -1.62
C GLY A 27 8.96 -7.33 -2.82
N GLU A 28 9.76 -7.76 -3.77
CA GLU A 28 9.26 -8.35 -5.03
C GLU A 28 8.85 -9.83 -4.91
N HIS A 29 9.35 -10.53 -3.89
CA HIS A 29 9.34 -12.00 -3.87
C HIS A 29 8.06 -12.64 -3.35
N LYS A 30 7.15 -11.86 -2.75
CA LYS A 30 5.92 -12.37 -2.13
C LYS A 30 4.70 -11.76 -2.80
N ARG A 31 3.62 -12.54 -2.90
CA ARG A 31 2.26 -12.06 -3.24
C ARG A 31 1.73 -11.22 -2.09
N SER A 32 2.31 -10.03 -1.92
CA SER A 32 2.09 -9.14 -0.79
C SER A 32 1.99 -7.70 -1.27
N GLY A 33 1.36 -6.84 -0.47
CA GLY A 33 1.27 -5.43 -0.81
C GLY A 33 0.75 -4.60 0.35
N LEU A 34 0.68 -3.29 0.12
CA LEU A 34 0.09 -2.35 1.05
C LEU A 34 -1.10 -1.64 0.40
N ILE A 35 -2.20 -1.54 1.12
CA ILE A 35 -3.24 -0.55 0.84
C ILE A 35 -2.93 0.67 1.68
N LEU A 36 -2.73 1.81 1.02
CA LEU A 36 -2.48 3.10 1.65
C LEU A 36 -3.79 3.90 1.62
N CYS A 37 -4.51 3.90 2.73
CA CYS A 37 -5.81 4.58 2.84
C CYS A 37 -5.60 6.05 3.19
N LYS A 38 -6.09 6.93 2.32
CA LYS A 38 -6.23 8.36 2.57
C LYS A 38 -7.69 8.65 2.96
N THR A 39 -8.01 9.90 3.27
CA THR A 39 -9.34 10.30 3.75
C THR A 39 -10.48 9.93 2.79
N HIS A 40 -10.25 9.99 1.47
CA HIS A 40 -11.31 9.85 0.46
C HIS A 40 -11.04 8.80 -0.61
N TYR A 41 -9.85 8.20 -0.62
CA TYR A 41 -9.47 7.15 -1.55
C TYR A 41 -8.35 6.30 -0.97
N ALA A 42 -8.08 5.16 -1.58
CA ALA A 42 -6.94 4.32 -1.24
C ALA A 42 -6.05 4.09 -2.46
N GLU A 43 -4.77 3.87 -2.20
CA GLU A 43 -3.79 3.50 -3.22
C GLU A 43 -3.26 2.11 -2.93
N PHE A 44 -2.93 1.35 -3.97
CA PHE A 44 -2.34 0.02 -3.82
C PHE A 44 -0.85 0.00 -4.19
N ALA A 45 0.00 -0.40 -3.24
CA ALA A 45 1.43 -0.66 -3.45
C ALA A 45 1.65 -2.17 -3.48
N GLY A 46 1.68 -2.77 -4.69
CA GLY A 46 2.03 -4.18 -4.85
C GLY A 46 3.54 -4.43 -4.87
N PRO A 47 3.99 -5.65 -5.17
CA PRO A 47 5.41 -6.00 -5.16
C PRO A 47 6.26 -5.10 -6.04
N GLY A 48 7.41 -4.71 -5.51
CA GLY A 48 8.35 -3.77 -6.12
C GLY A 48 7.89 -2.32 -6.11
N ALA A 49 6.67 -2.00 -5.67
CA ALA A 49 6.18 -0.62 -5.69
C ALA A 49 6.91 0.24 -4.67
N ALA A 50 7.38 1.40 -5.13
CA ALA A 50 7.88 2.45 -4.24
C ALA A 50 6.81 2.91 -3.23
N ILE A 51 7.25 3.09 -1.99
CA ILE A 51 6.51 3.68 -0.88
C ILE A 51 7.28 4.93 -0.48
N CYS A 52 6.70 6.10 -0.74
CA CYS A 52 7.21 7.34 -0.18
C CYS A 52 6.93 7.34 1.33
N ASN A 53 7.89 7.84 2.11
CA ASN A 53 7.90 7.86 3.57
C ASN A 53 6.48 7.87 4.20
N PRO A 54 6.04 6.78 4.85
CA PRO A 54 4.70 6.69 5.44
C PRO A 54 4.54 7.57 6.70
N SER A 55 5.60 8.25 7.17
CA SER A 55 5.55 9.13 8.34
C SER A 55 4.90 10.50 8.08
N GLY A 56 4.37 10.74 6.88
CA GLY A 56 3.56 11.93 6.58
C GLY A 56 2.11 11.76 7.03
N TYR A 57 1.45 12.88 7.39
CA TYR A 57 0.01 12.99 7.68
C TYR A 57 -0.92 12.57 6.52
N GLU A 58 -0.40 11.95 5.47
CA GLU A 58 -1.10 11.71 4.23
C GLU A 58 -2.01 10.47 4.30
N TYR A 59 -1.67 9.49 5.14
CA TYR A 59 -2.39 8.22 5.25
C TYR A 59 -3.11 8.11 6.59
N ALA A 60 -4.43 7.89 6.54
CA ALA A 60 -5.23 7.61 7.74
C ALA A 60 -5.00 6.18 8.25
N LYS A 61 -4.67 5.25 7.34
CA LYS A 61 -4.51 3.83 7.65
C LYS A 61 -3.63 3.15 6.59
N ILE A 62 -2.81 2.19 7.02
CA ILE A 62 -2.08 1.31 6.10
C ILE A 62 -2.49 -0.13 6.40
N ILE A 63 -2.81 -0.89 5.35
CA ILE A 63 -3.20 -2.30 5.48
C ILE A 63 -2.19 -3.14 4.73
N ALA A 64 -1.50 -4.01 5.46
CA ALA A 64 -0.61 -5.00 4.87
C ALA A 64 -1.41 -6.23 4.43
N ILE A 65 -1.23 -6.59 3.17
CA ILE A 65 -1.82 -7.78 2.57
C ILE A 65 -0.74 -8.85 2.47
N GLY A 66 -0.98 -10.01 3.08
CA GLY A 66 0.02 -11.07 3.18
C GLY A 66 1.17 -10.65 4.10
N SER A 67 2.41 -10.88 3.67
CA SER A 67 3.61 -10.58 4.47
C SER A 67 4.59 -9.69 3.70
N PRO A 68 4.25 -8.40 3.48
CA PRO A 68 5.10 -7.51 2.71
C PRO A 68 6.38 -7.18 3.48
N GLU A 69 7.51 -7.34 2.78
CA GLU A 69 8.80 -6.85 3.25
C GLU A 69 9.00 -5.42 2.76
N ILE A 70 9.57 -4.55 3.60
CA ILE A 70 9.88 -3.17 3.23
C ILE A 70 11.39 -3.08 3.03
N ILE A 71 11.79 -2.77 1.79
CA ILE A 71 13.19 -2.76 1.38
C ILE A 71 13.59 -1.33 1.05
N GLU A 72 14.76 -0.90 1.55
CA GLU A 72 15.32 0.40 1.21
C GLU A 72 15.94 0.40 -0.20
N MET A 73 15.55 1.38 -1.00
CA MET A 73 16.07 1.60 -2.36
C MET A 73 17.28 2.54 -2.30
N ALA A 74 18.47 1.97 -2.09
CA ALA A 74 19.70 2.75 -1.95
C ALA A 74 20.22 3.32 -3.28
N THR A 75 20.01 2.63 -4.40
CA THR A 75 20.58 3.01 -5.71
C THR A 75 19.56 3.72 -6.59
N TYR A 76 20.05 4.60 -7.48
CA TYR A 76 19.20 5.29 -8.45
C TYR A 76 18.40 4.32 -9.33
N ASP A 77 19.04 3.27 -9.84
CA ASP A 77 18.39 2.24 -10.67
C ASP A 77 17.28 1.50 -9.89
N ALA A 78 17.55 1.12 -8.63
CA ALA A 78 16.53 0.49 -7.79
C ALA A 78 15.33 1.43 -7.53
N ARG A 79 15.59 2.72 -7.28
CA ARG A 79 14.55 3.74 -7.11
C ARG A 79 13.72 3.91 -8.37
N GLN A 80 14.36 4.00 -9.53
CA GLN A 80 13.67 4.13 -10.82
C GLN A 80 12.78 2.92 -11.12
N LYS A 81 13.28 1.71 -10.83
CA LYS A 81 12.49 0.47 -10.93
C LYS A 81 11.29 0.50 -9.99
N ALA A 82 11.50 0.88 -8.73
CA ALA A 82 10.44 0.93 -7.74
C ALA A 82 9.33 1.94 -8.11
N TYR A 83 9.71 3.12 -8.61
CA TYR A 83 8.74 4.09 -9.13
C TYR A 83 7.99 3.58 -10.36
N SER A 84 8.70 2.90 -11.27
CA SER A 84 8.07 2.30 -12.46
C SER A 84 7.02 1.24 -12.06
N ARG A 85 7.33 0.38 -11.08
CA ARG A 85 6.38 -0.57 -10.50
C ARG A 85 5.20 0.13 -9.85
N ARG A 86 5.44 1.18 -9.06
CA ARG A 86 4.39 1.99 -8.44
C ARG A 86 3.42 2.55 -9.50
N ILE A 87 3.94 3.10 -10.59
CA ILE A 87 3.13 3.61 -11.70
C ILE A 87 2.32 2.49 -12.37
N GLN A 88 2.88 1.30 -12.56
CA GLN A 88 2.15 0.14 -13.10
C GLN A 88 0.94 -0.22 -12.23
N TRP A 89 1.14 -0.34 -10.91
CA TRP A 89 0.05 -0.63 -9.97
C TRP A 89 -1.03 0.45 -9.95
N VAL A 90 -0.63 1.73 -9.97
CA VAL A 90 -1.57 2.85 -10.04
C VAL A 90 -2.37 2.81 -11.35
N ARG A 91 -1.71 2.54 -12.50
CA ARG A 91 -2.39 2.42 -13.79
C ARG A 91 -3.36 1.25 -13.84
N TRP A 92 -2.98 0.11 -13.28
CA TRP A 92 -3.85 -1.06 -13.17
C TRP A 92 -5.10 -0.75 -12.35
N LEU A 93 -4.94 -0.14 -11.17
CA LEU A 93 -6.07 0.25 -10.34
C LEU A 93 -6.95 1.32 -11.02
N ASN A 94 -6.34 2.32 -11.65
CA ASN A 94 -7.08 3.35 -12.39
C ASN A 94 -7.89 2.76 -13.54
N LYS A 95 -7.39 1.72 -14.22
CA LYS A 95 -8.15 1.03 -15.28
C LYS A 95 -9.45 0.44 -14.72
N ILE A 96 -9.38 -0.20 -13.55
CA ILE A 96 -10.55 -0.73 -12.85
C ILE A 96 -11.48 0.43 -12.45
N VAL A 97 -10.97 1.44 -11.76
CA VAL A 97 -11.78 2.56 -11.25
C VAL A 97 -12.44 3.39 -12.36
N SER A 98 -11.89 3.36 -13.58
CA SER A 98 -12.45 4.07 -14.75
C SER A 98 -13.61 3.32 -15.43
N GLU A 99 -13.95 2.11 -14.99
CA GLU A 99 -15.12 1.38 -15.50
C GLU A 99 -16.42 2.05 -15.02
N GLY A 100 -17.42 2.11 -15.89
CA GLY A 100 -18.61 2.96 -15.65
C GLY A 100 -19.58 2.45 -14.57
N ASP A 101 -19.65 1.14 -14.33
CA ASP A 101 -20.57 0.54 -13.35
C ASP A 101 -19.86 0.17 -12.03
N ALA A 102 -20.50 0.48 -10.89
CA ALA A 102 -19.93 0.23 -9.58
C ALA A 102 -19.81 -1.27 -9.24
N SER A 103 -20.72 -2.10 -9.75
CA SER A 103 -20.65 -3.55 -9.56
C SER A 103 -19.49 -4.12 -10.36
N HIS A 104 -19.38 -3.71 -11.62
CA HIS A 104 -18.27 -4.13 -12.49
C HIS A 104 -16.90 -3.72 -11.92
N ARG A 105 -16.76 -2.48 -11.40
CA ARG A 105 -15.53 -2.04 -10.71
C ARG A 105 -15.17 -2.94 -9.53
N THR A 106 -16.17 -3.36 -8.77
CA THR A 106 -15.99 -4.23 -7.60
C THR A 106 -15.57 -5.63 -8.03
N GLU A 107 -16.24 -6.20 -9.04
CA GLU A 107 -15.92 -7.52 -9.59
C GLU A 107 -14.52 -7.55 -10.21
N SER A 108 -14.16 -6.54 -11.00
CA SER A 108 -12.82 -6.38 -11.60
C SER A 108 -11.73 -6.26 -10.52
N LEU A 109 -11.98 -5.49 -9.45
CA LEU A 109 -11.08 -5.41 -8.31
C LEU A 109 -10.92 -6.76 -7.63
N PHE A 110 -12.03 -7.45 -7.35
CA PHE A 110 -12.03 -8.74 -6.67
C PHE A 110 -11.32 -9.80 -7.50
N ALA A 111 -11.60 -9.89 -8.80
CA ALA A 111 -10.95 -10.83 -9.69
C ALA A 111 -9.43 -10.61 -9.70
N GLY A 112 -8.97 -9.37 -9.86
CA GLY A 112 -7.54 -9.07 -9.90
C GLY A 112 -6.84 -9.30 -8.56
N PHE A 113 -7.48 -8.96 -7.44
CA PHE A 113 -6.93 -9.26 -6.10
C PHE A 113 -6.95 -10.77 -5.81
N ALA A 114 -8.00 -11.49 -6.17
CA ALA A 114 -8.10 -12.93 -5.94
C ALA A 114 -7.11 -13.73 -6.79
N GLU A 115 -6.90 -13.34 -8.06
CA GLU A 115 -5.88 -13.95 -8.91
C GLU A 115 -4.48 -13.78 -8.31
N PHE A 116 -4.22 -12.59 -7.75
CA PHE A 116 -2.91 -12.25 -7.21
C PHE A 116 -2.66 -12.84 -5.82
N PHE A 117 -3.59 -12.61 -4.88
CA PHE A 117 -3.46 -12.93 -3.46
C PHE A 117 -4.19 -14.22 -3.03
N GLY A 118 -5.17 -14.68 -3.80
CA GLY A 118 -6.09 -15.73 -3.40
C GLY A 118 -7.37 -15.19 -2.75
N GLY A 119 -8.44 -15.99 -2.80
CA GLY A 119 -9.76 -15.63 -2.28
C GLY A 119 -9.78 -15.40 -0.77
N ASP A 120 -9.06 -16.21 0.01
CA ASP A 120 -9.03 -16.12 1.47
C ASP A 120 -8.45 -14.78 1.95
N ILE A 121 -7.37 -14.32 1.32
CA ILE A 121 -6.77 -13.03 1.61
C ILE A 121 -7.75 -11.91 1.27
N LEU A 122 -8.39 -11.94 0.10
CA LEU A 122 -9.36 -10.94 -0.31
C LEU A 122 -10.56 -10.85 0.66
N ALA A 123 -11.05 -11.99 1.15
CA ALA A 123 -12.12 -12.05 2.14
C ALA A 123 -11.73 -11.39 3.47
N SER A 124 -10.44 -11.41 3.83
CA SER A 124 -9.94 -10.80 5.08
C SER A 124 -9.69 -9.28 5.01
N ILE A 125 -9.66 -8.69 3.81
CA ILE A 125 -9.45 -7.23 3.66
C ILE A 125 -10.70 -6.47 4.17
N PRO A 126 -10.56 -5.37 4.92
CA PRO A 126 -11.72 -4.59 5.38
C PRO A 126 -12.58 -4.04 4.22
N THR A 127 -13.91 -4.08 4.38
CA THR A 127 -14.88 -3.57 3.40
C THR A 127 -14.57 -2.12 2.99
N ASP A 128 -14.30 -1.24 3.95
CA ASP A 128 -14.01 0.18 3.69
C ASP A 128 -12.76 0.37 2.83
N ALA A 129 -11.74 -0.46 3.01
CA ALA A 129 -10.50 -0.34 2.25
C ALA A 129 -10.71 -0.76 0.78
N LEU A 130 -11.48 -1.82 0.55
CA LEU A 130 -11.88 -2.24 -0.79
C LEU A 130 -12.77 -1.20 -1.46
N ALA A 131 -13.70 -0.60 -0.71
CA ALA A 131 -14.56 0.47 -1.19
C ALA A 131 -13.75 1.69 -1.64
N LEU A 132 -12.76 2.11 -0.82
CA LEU A 132 -11.84 3.20 -1.15
C LEU A 132 -10.93 2.89 -2.36
N LEU A 133 -10.54 1.64 -2.56
CA LEU A 133 -9.74 1.21 -3.72
C LEU A 133 -10.56 1.21 -5.01
N ALA A 134 -11.78 0.66 -4.98
CA ALA A 134 -12.67 0.61 -6.15
C ALA A 134 -13.37 1.94 -6.44
N GLY A 135 -13.35 2.90 -5.50
CA GLY A 135 -14.08 4.15 -5.62
C GLY A 135 -15.60 3.95 -5.60
N VAL A 136 -16.07 3.05 -4.73
CA VAL A 136 -17.49 2.67 -4.56
C VAL A 136 -17.91 2.86 -3.10
N LEU A 137 -19.21 2.72 -2.83
CA LEU A 137 -19.72 2.72 -1.46
C LEU A 137 -19.45 1.37 -0.77
N PRO A 138 -19.21 1.33 0.56
CA PRO A 138 -19.05 0.07 1.30
C PRO A 138 -20.19 -0.93 1.09
N GLN A 139 -21.42 -0.44 0.95
CA GLN A 139 -22.61 -1.26 0.67
C GLN A 139 -22.50 -2.04 -0.66
N THR A 140 -21.80 -1.49 -1.66
CA THR A 140 -21.55 -2.17 -2.93
C THR A 140 -20.62 -3.37 -2.73
N ILE A 141 -19.58 -3.21 -1.91
CA ILE A 141 -18.63 -4.27 -1.55
C ILE A 141 -19.33 -5.38 -0.76
N GLU A 142 -20.14 -5.02 0.25
CA GLU A 142 -20.94 -5.97 1.04
C GLU A 142 -21.87 -6.81 0.16
N LYS A 143 -22.58 -6.14 -0.77
CA LYS A 143 -23.45 -6.82 -1.72
C LYS A 143 -22.66 -7.80 -2.58
N ALA A 144 -21.53 -7.38 -3.15
CA ALA A 144 -20.68 -8.26 -3.96
C ALA A 144 -20.18 -9.48 -3.16
N ARG A 145 -19.79 -9.31 -1.89
CA ARG A 145 -19.40 -10.42 -1.02
C ARG A 145 -20.52 -11.42 -0.78
N SER A 146 -21.74 -10.94 -0.52
CA SER A 146 -22.90 -11.83 -0.33
C SER A 146 -23.27 -12.61 -1.61
N GLN A 147 -23.00 -12.03 -2.79
CA GLN A 147 -23.29 -12.65 -4.08
C GLN A 147 -22.21 -13.65 -4.53
N HIS A 148 -21.00 -13.55 -3.96
CA HIS A 148 -19.86 -14.41 -4.28
C HIS A 148 -19.30 -15.08 -3.01
N PRO A 149 -19.82 -16.25 -2.62
CA PRO A 149 -19.36 -16.97 -1.43
C PRO A 149 -17.88 -17.36 -1.46
N ALA A 150 -17.27 -17.47 -2.65
CA ALA A 150 -15.83 -17.69 -2.80
C ALA A 150 -14.97 -16.52 -2.27
N PHE A 151 -15.59 -15.36 -2.03
CA PHE A 151 -14.99 -14.19 -1.37
C PHE A 151 -15.64 -13.88 -0.01
N SER A 152 -16.57 -14.73 0.42
CA SER A 152 -17.06 -14.73 1.79
C SER A 152 -16.02 -15.44 2.66
N ARG A 153 -15.77 -14.87 3.84
CA ARG A 153 -14.82 -15.38 4.82
C ARG A 153 -15.23 -16.80 5.23
N ASN A 154 -14.55 -17.82 4.72
CA ASN A 154 -14.72 -19.20 5.17
C ASN A 154 -13.87 -19.42 6.42
N ASP A 155 -14.51 -19.77 7.53
CA ASP A 155 -13.88 -20.06 8.83
C ASP A 155 -13.28 -21.49 8.91
N ASP A 156 -12.82 -22.07 7.79
CA ASP A 156 -12.21 -23.41 7.80
C ASP A 156 -10.67 -23.34 7.82
N SER A 157 -10.13 -23.83 8.92
CA SER A 157 -8.72 -23.92 9.27
C SER A 157 -7.87 -24.64 8.21
N THR A 158 -6.97 -23.92 7.55
CA THR A 158 -5.57 -24.34 7.25
C THR A 158 -4.78 -23.11 6.77
N THR A 159 -3.82 -22.66 7.58
CA THR A 159 -2.93 -21.49 7.35
C THR A 159 -3.65 -20.17 7.04
N ALA A 160 -4.13 -19.49 8.08
CA ALA A 160 -4.67 -18.13 7.97
C ALA A 160 -3.63 -17.18 7.34
N ALA A 161 -3.83 -16.83 6.08
CA ALA A 161 -3.06 -15.76 5.46
C ALA A 161 -3.39 -14.45 6.18
N CYS A 162 -2.39 -13.88 6.83
CA CYS A 162 -2.57 -12.76 7.74
C CYS A 162 -2.73 -11.45 6.95
N VAL A 163 -3.80 -10.70 7.23
CA VAL A 163 -3.91 -9.29 6.88
C VAL A 163 -3.67 -8.51 8.16
N ASP A 164 -2.56 -7.78 8.18
CA ASP A 164 -2.22 -6.91 9.30
C ASP A 164 -2.69 -5.49 9.01
N VAL A 165 -3.56 -5.00 9.88
CA VAL A 165 -4.09 -3.65 9.79
C VAL A 165 -3.33 -2.73 10.73
N TYR A 166 -2.71 -1.70 10.17
CA TYR A 166 -1.89 -0.77 10.90
C TYR A 166 -2.52 0.63 10.91
N LEU A 167 -2.82 1.12 12.12
CA LEU A 167 -3.25 2.50 12.32
C LEU A 167 -2.01 3.38 12.52
N ILE A 168 -1.94 4.49 11.78
CA ILE A 168 -0.87 5.49 11.96
C ILE A 168 -1.40 6.58 12.88
N THR A 169 -0.82 6.69 14.06
CA THR A 169 -1.02 7.84 14.95
C THR A 169 0.28 8.62 15.03
N SER A 170 0.32 9.86 14.53
CA SER A 170 1.44 10.75 14.78
C SER A 170 1.32 11.29 16.21
N ASN A 171 2.17 10.78 17.11
CA ASN A 171 2.34 11.45 18.40
C ASN A 171 3.07 12.77 18.13
N GLY A 172 2.40 13.89 18.39
CA GLY A 172 2.92 15.24 18.16
C GLY A 172 4.08 15.63 19.10
N LYS A 173 5.20 14.88 19.07
CA LYS A 173 6.43 15.23 19.75
C LYS A 173 7.37 15.94 18.77
N ALA A 174 7.92 17.06 19.23
CA ALA A 174 8.75 17.96 18.44
C ALA A 174 9.97 17.24 17.83
N ALA A 175 10.12 17.39 16.51
CA ALA A 175 11.31 17.38 15.64
C ALA A 175 12.51 16.41 15.86
N SER A 176 12.53 15.53 16.86
CA SER A 176 13.67 14.60 17.06
C SER A 176 13.27 13.12 17.17
N GLU A 177 11.99 12.79 17.21
CA GLU A 177 11.49 11.41 17.20
C GLU A 177 10.12 11.41 16.51
N THR A 178 10.06 11.06 15.23
CA THR A 178 8.78 10.70 14.60
C THR A 178 8.62 9.19 14.71
N GLU A 179 8.12 8.73 15.85
CA GLU A 179 7.81 7.33 16.07
C GLU A 179 6.51 6.99 15.30
N LEU A 180 6.63 6.21 14.22
CA LEU A 180 5.45 5.65 13.55
C LEU A 180 4.92 4.51 14.44
N CYS A 181 4.04 4.84 15.37
CA CYS A 181 3.37 3.84 16.19
C CYS A 181 2.40 3.04 15.33
N VAL A 182 2.89 1.92 14.82
CA VAL A 182 2.16 0.96 14.02
C VAL A 182 1.45 -0.01 14.97
N SER A 183 0.20 0.30 15.34
CA SER A 183 -0.60 -0.58 16.20
C SER A 183 -1.51 -1.47 15.34
N LYS A 184 -1.49 -2.79 15.61
CA LYS A 184 -2.45 -3.74 15.02
C LYS A 184 -3.82 -3.54 15.67
N SER A 185 -4.88 -3.46 14.87
CA SER A 185 -6.24 -3.29 15.41
C SER A 185 -6.65 -4.48 16.31
N PRO A 186 -7.33 -4.26 17.45
CA PRO A 186 -7.62 -5.28 18.47
C PRO A 186 -8.64 -6.37 18.05
N LEU A 187 -9.11 -6.38 16.80
CA LEU A 187 -10.18 -7.27 16.32
C LEU A 187 -9.73 -8.69 15.93
N TYR A 188 -8.42 -9.01 15.96
CA TYR A 188 -7.92 -10.36 15.67
C TYR A 188 -6.85 -10.78 16.70
N SER A 189 -7.23 -11.73 17.56
CA SER A 189 -6.42 -12.25 18.66
C SER A 189 -5.33 -13.20 18.16
N ASN A 190 -4.08 -12.75 18.21
CA ASN A 190 -2.93 -13.44 18.81
C ASN A 190 -1.70 -12.53 18.64
N PHE A 191 -1.13 -12.12 19.76
CA PHE A 191 -0.21 -11.00 19.87
C PHE A 191 1.17 -11.31 19.27
N THR A 192 1.56 -10.55 18.26
CA THR A 192 2.97 -10.25 17.96
C THR A 192 3.02 -8.81 17.44
N GLU A 193 3.61 -7.92 18.22
CA GLU A 193 3.82 -6.51 17.89
C GLU A 193 4.84 -6.44 16.74
N THR A 194 4.38 -6.29 15.50
CA THR A 194 5.29 -6.00 14.38
C THR A 194 5.63 -4.52 14.41
N ARG A 195 6.69 -4.18 15.14
CA ARG A 195 7.29 -2.84 15.06
C ARG A 195 7.92 -2.66 13.67
N ILE A 196 7.28 -1.86 12.82
CA ILE A 196 7.97 -1.29 11.65
C ILE A 196 8.77 -0.09 12.17
N VAL A 197 9.95 -0.36 12.71
CA VAL A 197 10.90 0.70 13.06
C VAL A 197 11.49 1.21 11.75
N LEU A 198 10.96 2.32 11.24
CA LEU A 198 11.67 3.09 10.22
C LEU A 198 12.77 3.88 10.94
N PRO A 199 14.05 3.64 10.63
CA PRO A 199 15.10 4.39 11.28
C PRO A 199 14.99 5.87 10.87
N CYS A 200 14.88 6.74 11.88
CA CYS A 200 14.88 8.18 11.71
C CYS A 200 16.34 8.62 11.56
N PHE A 201 16.73 9.11 10.38
CA PHE A 201 18.04 9.73 10.19
C PHE A 201 17.87 11.19 9.77
N ALA A 202 18.55 12.04 10.53
CA ALA A 202 18.54 13.51 10.46
C ALA A 202 19.15 14.06 9.17
#